data_AF-A0AA43RIK3-F1
#
_entry.id   AF-A0AA43RIK3-F1
#
_cell.length_a   1.000
_cell.length_b   1.000
_cell.length_c   1.000
_cell.angle_alpha   90.00
_cell.angle_beta   90.00
_cell.angle_gamma   90.00
#
_symmetry.space_group_name_H-M   'P 1'
#
loop_
_entity.id
_entity.type
_entity.pdbx_description
1 polymer ?
#
loop_
_entity_poly.entity_id
_entity_poly.type
_entity_poly.pdbx_seq_one_letter_code
_entity_poly.pdbx_strand_id
1 'polypeptide(L)'
;MTGDNQKVYRWRAKAATYSNWPVLRYALQGNTVSDAAVIIGSMDPCYSCTDRVTICDVKTHKEKTITKQQLEDYAVDRKHSPLKD
;
A
#
# COMPACT_ATOMS: atom_id res chain seq x y z
N MET A 1 3.42 -9.44 -23.76
CA MET A 1 2.24 -8.78 -23.16
C MET A 1 0.94 -9.50 -23.50
N THR A 2 0.86 -10.16 -24.66
CA THR A 2 -0.08 -11.26 -24.95
C THR A 2 0.55 -12.60 -24.56
N GLY A 3 -0.16 -13.41 -23.79
CA GLY A 3 0.03 -14.84 -23.63
C GLY A 3 -0.92 -15.60 -24.56
N ASP A 4 -1.05 -16.91 -24.36
CA ASP A 4 -1.90 -17.74 -25.20
C ASP A 4 -3.34 -17.21 -25.27
N ASN A 5 -3.91 -17.30 -26.47
CA ASN A 5 -5.29 -16.91 -26.76
C ASN A 5 -5.62 -15.42 -26.49
N GLN A 6 -4.70 -14.50 -26.80
CA GLN A 6 -4.89 -13.04 -26.64
C GLN A 6 -5.17 -12.61 -25.18
N LYS A 7 -4.77 -13.43 -24.20
CA LYS A 7 -4.92 -13.11 -22.77
C LYS A 7 -3.65 -12.47 -22.24
N VAL A 8 -3.79 -11.52 -21.33
CA VAL A 8 -2.63 -10.92 -20.65
C VAL A 8 -1.97 -11.95 -19.74
N TYR A 9 -0.75 -12.39 -20.08
CA TYR A 9 0.02 -13.35 -19.27
C TYR A 9 0.39 -12.76 -17.90
N ARG A 10 0.81 -11.49 -17.87
CA ARG A 10 1.15 -10.73 -16.66
C ARG A 10 1.10 -9.24 -16.97
N TRP A 11 0.37 -8.49 -16.15
CA TRP A 11 0.42 -7.03 -16.13
C TRP A 11 0.65 -6.54 -14.70
N ARG A 12 1.52 -5.55 -14.56
CA ARG A 12 1.78 -4.85 -13.30
C ARG A 12 1.63 -3.36 -13.54
N ALA A 13 0.46 -2.82 -13.25
CA ALA A 13 0.28 -1.38 -13.17
C ALA A 13 1.11 -0.80 -12.00
N LYS A 14 1.77 0.34 -12.24
CA LYS A 14 2.52 1.11 -11.26
C LYS A 14 1.96 2.53 -11.23
N ALA A 15 1.28 2.88 -10.15
CA ALA A 15 0.84 4.26 -9.92
C ALA A 15 2.03 5.16 -9.59
N ALA A 16 1.95 6.44 -9.96
CA ALA A 16 2.99 7.43 -9.67
C ALA A 16 3.25 7.56 -8.16
N THR A 17 2.18 7.55 -7.36
CA THR A 17 2.23 7.58 -5.88
C THR A 17 3.08 6.47 -5.28
N TYR A 18 3.14 5.28 -5.90
CA TYR A 18 3.98 4.17 -5.41
C TYR A 18 5.48 4.52 -5.43
N SER A 19 5.93 5.33 -6.39
CA SER A 19 7.34 5.80 -6.43
C SER A 19 7.62 6.88 -5.40
N ASN A 20 6.64 7.74 -5.12
CA ASN A 20 6.81 8.93 -4.30
C ASN A 20 6.69 8.62 -2.79
N TRP A 21 6.02 7.52 -2.44
CA TRP A 21 5.77 7.12 -1.05
C TRP A 21 7.04 7.01 -0.17
N PRO A 22 8.14 6.37 -0.62
CA PRO A 22 9.35 6.28 0.19
C PRO A 22 10.05 7.62 0.40
N VAL A 23 9.78 8.62 -0.46
CA VAL A 23 10.38 9.96 -0.36
C VAL A 23 9.63 10.82 0.64
N LEU A 24 8.32 10.57 0.84
CA LEU A 24 7.47 11.32 1.75
C LEU A 24 8.02 11.39 3.18
N ARG A 25 8.63 10.31 3.67
CA ARG A 25 9.26 10.30 5.01
C ARG A 25 10.34 11.38 5.17
N TYR A 26 11.05 11.71 4.09
CA TYR A 26 12.12 12.71 4.10
C TYR A 26 11.54 14.11 3.90
N ALA A 27 10.46 14.24 3.10
CA ALA A 27 9.75 15.49 2.93
C ALA A 27 9.10 16.00 4.23
N LEU A 28 8.71 15.09 5.14
CA LEU A 28 8.15 15.44 6.45
C LEU A 28 9.21 15.82 7.50
N GLN A 29 10.48 15.49 7.28
CA GLN A 29 11.52 15.77 8.27
C GLN A 29 11.82 17.28 8.33
N GLY A 30 11.90 17.83 9.54
CA GLY A 30 12.20 19.24 9.78
C GLY A 30 11.01 20.19 9.66
N ASN A 31 9.83 19.70 9.27
CA ASN A 31 8.59 20.48 9.18
C ASN A 31 7.72 20.32 10.43
N THR A 32 6.75 21.22 10.62
CA THR A 32 5.79 21.11 11.73
C THR A 32 4.69 20.10 11.39
N VAL A 33 3.98 19.59 12.41
CA VAL A 33 2.87 18.65 12.21
C VAL A 33 1.75 19.29 11.35
N SER A 34 1.58 20.60 11.44
CA SER A 34 0.61 21.37 10.66
C SER A 34 0.91 21.33 9.15
N ASP A 35 2.19 21.29 8.77
CA ASP A 35 2.62 21.30 7.37
C ASP A 35 2.44 19.93 6.69
N ALA A 36 2.25 18.87 7.48
CA ALA A 36 2.10 17.51 6.97
C ALA A 36 0.95 17.40 5.96
N ALA A 37 -0.19 18.05 6.22
CA ALA A 37 -1.35 18.01 5.34
C ALA A 37 -1.05 18.66 3.98
N VAL A 38 -0.31 19.77 3.95
CA VAL A 38 0.05 20.49 2.72
C VAL A 38 1.09 19.69 1.92
N ILE A 39 2.10 19.13 2.59
CA ILE A 39 3.12 18.30 1.97
C ILE A 39 2.49 17.06 1.34
N ILE A 40 1.62 16.36 2.09
CA ILE A 40 0.90 15.18 1.61
C ILE A 40 -0.03 15.56 0.45
N GLY A 41 -0.82 16.63 0.59
CA GLY A 41 -1.72 17.10 -0.45
C GLY A 41 -1.02 17.48 -1.76
N SER A 42 0.20 18.03 -1.68
CA SER A 42 0.96 18.45 -2.87
C SER A 42 1.39 17.31 -3.79
N MET A 43 1.50 16.07 -3.27
CA MET A 43 1.85 14.90 -4.09
C MET A 43 0.63 14.17 -4.65
N ASP A 44 -0.58 14.54 -4.21
CA ASP A 44 -1.85 13.89 -4.55
C ASP A 44 -1.82 12.35 -4.38
N PRO A 45 -1.71 11.85 -3.13
CA PRO A 45 -1.59 10.43 -2.89
C PRO A 45 -2.95 9.73 -3.09
N CYS A 46 -3.07 8.98 -4.18
CA CYS A 46 -4.18 8.05 -4.37
C CYS A 46 -3.83 6.68 -3.76
N TYR A 47 -4.31 6.41 -2.53
CA TYR A 47 -4.12 5.12 -1.87
C TYR A 47 -4.72 3.95 -2.68
N SER A 48 -5.92 4.15 -3.24
CA SER A 48 -6.60 3.18 -4.09
C SER A 48 -5.77 2.77 -5.32
N CYS A 49 -4.92 3.69 -5.82
CA CYS A 49 -4.05 3.45 -6.97
C CYS A 49 -2.79 2.65 -6.59
N THR A 50 -2.45 2.61 -5.31
CA THR A 50 -1.26 1.97 -4.76
C THR A 50 -1.54 0.69 -3.98
N ASP A 51 -2.80 0.37 -3.69
CA ASP A 51 -3.16 -0.67 -2.73
C ASP A 51 -2.73 -2.07 -3.19
N ARG A 52 -1.54 -2.43 -2.72
CA ARG A 52 -1.09 -3.78 -2.40
C ARG A 52 -0.79 -3.71 -0.91
N VAL A 53 -1.73 -4.14 -0.09
CA VAL A 53 -1.59 -4.01 1.37
C VAL A 53 -0.66 -5.10 1.87
N THR A 54 0.51 -4.70 2.35
CA THR A 54 1.45 -5.58 3.06
C THR A 54 1.39 -5.24 4.53
N ILE A 55 1.04 -6.22 5.35
CA ILE A 55 1.04 -6.08 6.80
C ILE A 55 2.42 -6.52 7.29
N CYS A 56 3.11 -5.62 7.99
CA CYS A 56 4.36 -5.91 8.71
C CYS A 56 4.12 -5.92 10.21
N ASP A 57 4.40 -7.04 10.87
CA ASP A 57 4.48 -7.11 12.33
C ASP A 57 5.85 -6.60 12.79
N VAL A 58 5.87 -5.49 13.52
CA VAL A 58 7.09 -4.83 14.00
C VAL A 58 7.84 -5.68 15.03
N LYS A 59 7.14 -6.55 15.78
CA LYS A 59 7.75 -7.40 16.82
C LYS A 59 8.28 -8.70 16.24
N THR A 60 7.53 -9.32 15.33
CA THR A 60 7.90 -10.63 14.77
C THR A 60 8.64 -10.53 13.44
N HIS A 61 8.79 -9.32 12.88
CA HIS A 61 9.36 -9.08 11.55
C HIS A 61 8.72 -9.90 10.43
N LYS A 62 7.46 -10.30 10.61
CA LYS A 62 6.71 -11.06 9.60
C LYS A 62 6.01 -10.09 8.67
N GLU A 63 6.13 -10.35 7.37
CA GLU A 63 5.50 -9.55 6.33
C GLU A 63 4.58 -10.44 5.49
N LYS A 64 3.31 -10.04 5.33
CA LYS A 64 2.38 -10.75 4.47
C LYS A 64 1.60 -9.76 3.62
N THR A 65 1.69 -9.94 2.31
CA THR A 65 0.87 -9.18 1.34
C THR A 65 -0.49 -9.84 1.24
N ILE A 66 -1.53 -9.10 1.60
CA ILE A 66 -2.91 -9.57 1.61
C ILE A 66 -3.69 -9.06 0.41
N THR A 67 -4.75 -9.78 0.06
CA THR A 67 -5.70 -9.32 -0.95
C THR A 67 -6.67 -8.31 -0.34
N LYS A 68 -7.35 -7.54 -1.19
CA LYS A 68 -8.40 -6.60 -0.78
C LYS A 68 -9.48 -7.28 0.07
N GLN A 69 -9.92 -8.48 -0.34
CA GLN A 69 -10.97 -9.21 0.36
C GLN A 69 -10.54 -9.62 1.78
N GLN A 70 -9.31 -10.13 1.93
CA GLN A 70 -8.76 -10.46 3.24
C GLN A 70 -8.63 -9.24 4.16
N LEU A 71 -8.35 -8.06 3.58
CA LEU A 71 -8.33 -6.80 4.32
C LEU A 71 -9.73 -6.40 4.80
N GLU A 72 -10.72 -6.45 3.90
CA GLU A 72 -12.11 -6.10 4.20
C GLU A 72 -12.69 -7.04 5.29
N ASP A 73 -12.50 -8.34 5.14
CA ASP A 73 -12.95 -9.36 6.10
C ASP A 73 -12.30 -9.13 7.47
N TYR A 74 -10.99 -8.86 7.52
CA TYR A 74 -10.29 -8.59 8.78
C TYR A 74 -10.71 -7.26 9.42
N ALA A 75 -10.94 -6.20 8.62
CA ALA A 75 -11.36 -4.91 9.12
C ALA A 75 -12.75 -4.96 9.78
N VAL A 76 -13.65 -5.80 9.24
CA VAL A 76 -15.00 -6.03 9.76
C VAL A 76 -14.97 -6.95 10.98
N ASP A 77 -14.37 -8.14 10.86
CA ASP A 77 -14.50 -9.17 11.89
C ASP A 77 -13.47 -9.05 13.01
N ARG A 78 -12.26 -8.55 12.71
CA ARG A 78 -11.08 -8.49 13.60
C ARG A 78 -10.67 -9.81 14.27
N LYS A 79 -11.26 -10.94 13.88
CA LYS A 79 -11.05 -12.27 14.51
C LYS A 79 -9.96 -13.09 13.81
N HIS A 80 -9.86 -12.98 12.50
CA HIS A 80 -8.96 -13.79 11.67
C HIS A 80 -7.78 -12.95 11.19
N SER A 81 -6.81 -12.72 12.08
CA SER A 81 -5.61 -11.95 11.71
C SER A 81 -4.93 -12.59 10.50
N PRO A 82 -4.73 -11.86 9.40
CA PRO A 82 -4.06 -12.40 8.22
C PRO A 82 -2.60 -12.81 8.50
N LEU A 83 -2.00 -12.31 9.59
CA LEU A 83 -0.65 -12.67 10.05
C LEU A 83 -0.59 -13.96 10.87
N LYS A 84 -1.73 -14.54 11.25
CA LYS A 84 -1.79 -15.89 11.84
C LYS A 84 -1.67 -16.90 10.70
N ASP A 85 -0.44 -17.34 10.47
CA ASP A 85 -0.18 -18.70 9.97
C ASP A 85 -0.01 -19.63 11.19
#